data_AF-A0A4Y1ZIK4-F1
#
_entry.id   AF-A0A4Y1ZIK4-F1
#
_cell.length_a   1.000
_cell.length_b   1.000
_cell.length_c   1.000
_cell.angle_alpha   90.00
_cell.angle_beta   90.00
_cell.angle_gamma   90.00
#
_symmetry.space_group_name_H-M   'P 1'
#
loop_
_entity.id
_entity.type
_entity.pdbx_description
1 polymer ?
#
loop_
_entity_poly.entity_id
_entity_poly.type
_entity_poly.pdbx_seq_one_letter_code
_entity_poly.pdbx_strand_id
1 'polypeptide(L)' 'MVWLGVWEKNEKAIAFYKKFGFVQNGAHSFYMGDEEQTDFIMKNPLFEFRSSN' A
#
# COMPACT_ATOMS: atom_id res chain seq x y z
N MET A 1 -12.15 -6.88 3.33
CA MET A 1 -11.09 -6.53 2.35
C MET A 1 -10.69 -5.07 2.58
N VAL A 2 -9.40 -4.82 2.82
CA VAL A 2 -8.85 -3.47 3.02
C VAL A 2 -7.83 -3.19 1.92
N TRP A 3 -7.80 -1.96 1.42
CA TRP A 3 -6.89 -1.48 0.39
C TRP A 3 -6.38 -0.10 0.76
N LEU A 4 -5.16 0.20 0.34
CA LEU A 4 -4.48 1.47 0.59
C LEU A 4 -3.52 1.81 -0.55
N GLY A 5 -3.28 3.10 -0.74
CA GLY A 5 -2.18 3.61 -1.56
C GLY A 5 -0.93 3.81 -0.70
N VAL A 6 0.24 3.45 -1.20
CA VAL A 6 1.54 3.73 -0.59
C VAL A 6 2.51 4.20 -1.64
N TRP A 7 3.19 5.31 -1.37
CA TRP A 7 4.19 5.86 -2.28
C TRP A 7 5.34 4.88 -2.53
N GLU A 8 5.74 4.70 -3.79
CA GLU A 8 6.73 3.68 -4.19
C GLU A 8 8.08 3.83 -3.50
N LYS A 9 8.50 5.07 -3.21
CA LYS A 9 9.78 5.36 -2.57
C LYS A 9 9.74 5.16 -1.05
N ASN A 10 8.57 4.91 -0.46
CA ASN A 10 8.44 4.64 0.97
C ASN A 10 8.61 3.14 1.28
N GLU A 11 9.83 2.64 1.10
CA GLU A 11 10.18 1.24 1.32
C GLU A 11 9.83 0.73 2.72
N LYS A 12 9.92 1.61 3.74
CA LYS A 12 9.58 1.29 5.14
C LYS A 12 8.10 0.97 5.29
N ALA A 13 7.22 1.79 4.71
CA ALA A 13 5.79 1.55 4.74
C ALA A 13 5.41 0.30 3.92
N ILE A 14 6.01 0.12 2.75
CA ILE A 14 5.78 -1.08 1.93
C ILE A 14 6.17 -2.35 2.69
N ALA A 15 7.34 -2.37 3.33
CA ALA A 15 7.79 -3.51 4.13
C ALA A 15 6.87 -3.76 5.35
N PHE A 16 6.39 -2.70 6.00
CA PHE A 16 5.40 -2.80 7.07
C PHE A 16 4.13 -3.48 6.56
N TYR A 17 3.50 -2.96 5.51
CA TYR A 17 2.25 -3.52 4.98
C TYR A 17 2.40 -4.96 4.48
N LYS A 18 3.54 -5.31 3.85
CA LYS A 18 3.87 -6.70 3.49
C LYS A 18 3.88 -7.63 4.72
N LYS A 19 4.45 -7.19 5.85
CA LYS A 19 4.42 -7.96 7.11
C LYS A 19 3.00 -8.15 7.67
N PHE A 20 2.09 -7.20 7.43
CA PHE A 20 0.69 -7.31 7.81
C PHE A 20 -0.18 -8.09 6.79
N GLY A 21 0.45 -8.73 5.79
CA GLY A 21 -0.26 -9.54 4.79
C GLY A 21 -0.90 -8.74 3.65
N PHE A 22 -0.54 -7.46 3.49
CA PHE A 22 -0.92 -6.72 2.29
C PHE A 22 -0.03 -7.10 1.11
N VAL A 23 -0.65 -7.25 -0.06
CA VAL A 23 0.02 -7.53 -1.33
C VAL A 23 -0.23 -6.39 -2.31
N GLN A 24 0.76 -6.07 -3.14
CA GLN A 24 0.59 -5.09 -4.21
C GLN A 24 -0.33 -5.67 -5.29
N ASN A 25 -1.38 -4.94 -5.64
CA ASN A 25 -2.38 -5.33 -6.63
C ASN A 25 -2.48 -4.33 -7.80
N GLY A 26 -1.78 -3.21 -7.72
CA GLY A 26 -1.75 -2.22 -8.78
C GLY A 26 -0.75 -1.13 -8.47
N ALA A 27 -0.62 -0.21 -9.41
CA ALA A 27 0.15 1.00 -9.30
C ALA A 27 -0.58 2.11 -10.07
N HIS A 28 -0.46 3.35 -9.61
CA HIS A 28 -0.99 4.52 -10.28
C HIS A 28 0.11 5.57 -10.35
N SER A 29 0.55 5.87 -11.58
CA SER A 29 1.51 6.93 -11.85
C SER A 29 0.78 8.25 -12.04
N PHE A 30 1.27 9.30 -11.39
CA PHE A 30 0.76 10.66 -11.50
C PHE A 30 1.93 11.65 -11.53
N TYR A 31 1.71 12.80 -12.14
CA TYR A 31 2.72 13.86 -12.17
C TYR A 31 2.51 14.82 -10.99
N MET A 32 3.58 15.07 -10.24
CA MET A 32 3.64 16.08 -9.20
C MET A 32 4.55 17.22 -9.68
N GLY A 33 3.95 18.17 -10.41
CA GLY A 33 4.71 19.15 -11.18
C GLY A 33 5.36 18.47 -12.39
N ASP A 34 6.69 18.54 -12.48
CA ASP A 34 7.46 17.93 -13.57
C ASP A 34 8.00 16.52 -13.22
N GLU A 35 7.78 16.03 -11.99
CA GLU A 35 8.22 14.71 -11.56
C GLU A 35 7.09 13.68 -11.65
N GLU A 36 7.37 12.54 -12.31
CA GLU A 36 6.48 11.38 -12.28
C GLU A 36 6.66 10.63 -10.96
N GLN A 37 5.55 10.40 -10.26
CA GLN A 37 5.49 9.63 -9.02
C GLN A 37 4.55 8.46 -9.20
N THR A 38 4.86 7.33 -8.54
CA THR A 38 3.97 6.17 -8.52
C THR A 38 3.51 5.86 -7.10
N ASP A 39 2.21 5.69 -6.93
CA ASP A 39 1.63 5.09 -5.73
C ASP A 39 1.29 3.62 -6.01
N PHE A 40 1.73 2.73 -5.13
CA PHE A 40 1.34 1.32 -5.14
C PHE A 40 0.00 1.15 -4.44
N ILE A 41 -0.91 0.42 -5.10
CA ILE A 41 -2.17 -0.02 -4.50
C ILE A 41 -1.91 -1.38 -3.84
N MET A 42 -1.94 -1.40 -2.51
CA MET A 42 -1.79 -2.61 -1.72
C MET A 42 -3.14 -3.04 -1.16
N LYS A 43 -3.44 -4.35 -1.22
CA LYS A 43 -4.68 -4.94 -0.70
C LYS A 43 -4.36 -6.06 0.29
N ASN A 44 -5.16 -6.17 1.35
CA ASN A 44 -5.20 -7.36 2.20
C ASN A 44 -6.63 -7.95 2.15
N PRO A 45 -6.82 -9.12 1.51
CA PRO A 45 -8.13 -9.76 1.42
C PRO A 45 -8.61 -10.32 2.77
N LEU A 46 -7.68 -10.64 3.67
CA LEU A 46 -7.93 -11.33 4.95
C LEU A 46 -7.75 -10.41 6.17
N PHE A 47 -7.67 -9.08 5.97
CA PHE A 47 -7.56 -8.17 7.09
C PHE A 47 -8.87 -8.18 7.88
N GLU A 48 -8.83 -8.87 9.02
CA GLU A 48 -9.84 -8.81 10.05
C GLU A 48 -9.30 -7.97 11.20
N PHE A 49 -10.07 -6.96 11.61
CA PHE A 49 -9.74 -6.18 12.80
C PHE A 49 -9.89 -7.10 14.01
N ARG A 50 -8.78 -7.69 14.44
CA ARG A 50 -8.73 -8.47 15.67
C ARG A 50 -8.89 -7.48 16.83
N SER A 51 -10.12 -7.28 17.26
CA SER A 51 -10.40 -6.58 18.51
C SER A 51 -9.87 -7.47 19.62
N SER A 52 -8.71 -7.11 20.18
CA SER A 52 -8.25 -7.67 21.44
C SER A 52 -9.27 -7.28 22.50
N ASN A 53 -10.03 -8.28 22.98
CA ASN A 53 -10.90 -8.16 24.14
C ASN A 53 -10.08 -8.27 25.42
#